data_AF-A0A8J6S7C4-F1
#
_entry.id   AF-A0A8J6S7C4-F1
#
_cell.length_a   1.000
_cell.length_b   1.000
_cell.length_c   1.000
_cell.angle_alpha   90.00
_cell.angle_beta   90.00
_cell.angle_gamma   90.00
#
_symmetry.space_group_name_H-M   'P 1'
#
loop_
_entity.id
_entity.type
_entity.pdbx_description
1 polymer ?
#
loop_
_entity_poly.entity_id
_entity_poly.type
_entity_poly.pdbx_seq_one_letter_code
_entity_poly.pdbx_strand_id
1 'polypeptide(L)'
;MTSGQSRLPSKKECQTAIKILTQYERLARKFQKNIPEDRLAELNRLRDAGNITINDIPATLGHEFPGVFGNMTLEEIRQLCSQI
;
A
#
# COMPACT_ATOMS: atom_id res chain seq x y z
N MET A 1 -0.02 -25.49 -3.12
CA MET A 1 -0.29 -24.04 -3.05
C MET A 1 0.43 -23.53 -1.81
N THR A 2 1.30 -22.55 -1.99
CA THR A 2 2.41 -22.17 -1.12
C THR A 2 1.98 -21.70 0.27
N SER A 3 2.65 -22.23 1.28
CA SER A 3 2.55 -21.91 2.69
C SER A 3 2.81 -20.42 2.94
N GLY A 4 1.77 -19.66 3.30
CA GLY A 4 1.93 -18.32 3.85
C GLY A 4 2.26 -18.42 5.34
N GLN A 5 3.53 -18.59 5.68
CA GLN A 5 3.97 -18.50 7.08
C GLN A 5 3.76 -17.07 7.57
N SER A 6 2.89 -16.91 8.58
CA SER A 6 2.64 -15.70 9.34
C SER A 6 3.88 -15.28 10.13
N ARG A 7 4.89 -14.74 9.45
CA ARG A 7 5.96 -14.00 10.11
C ARG A 7 5.45 -12.61 10.48
N LEU A 8 5.79 -12.15 11.67
CA LEU A 8 5.65 -10.72 12.00
C LEU A 8 6.41 -9.90 10.95
N PRO A 9 5.78 -8.87 10.36
CA PRO A 9 6.47 -8.02 9.39
C PRO A 9 7.62 -7.27 10.07
N SER A 10 8.65 -6.93 9.32
CA SER A 10 9.72 -6.05 9.82
C SER A 10 9.27 -4.60 9.82
N LYS A 11 9.91 -3.77 10.66
CA LYS A 11 9.73 -2.31 10.65
C LYS A 11 9.91 -1.69 9.26
N LYS A 12 10.85 -2.22 8.47
CA LYS A 12 11.09 -1.79 7.09
C LYS A 12 9.89 -2.10 6.20
N GLU A 13 9.33 -3.31 6.28
CA GLU A 13 8.14 -3.69 5.52
C GLU A 13 6.96 -2.79 5.88
N CYS A 14 6.72 -2.55 7.18
CA CYS A 14 5.69 -1.63 7.66
C CYS A 14 5.83 -0.22 7.06
N GLN A 15 7.02 0.36 7.17
CA GLN A 15 7.30 1.69 6.63
C GLN A 15 7.12 1.74 5.11
N THR A 16 7.58 0.71 4.40
CA THR A 16 7.43 0.62 2.94
C THR A 16 5.96 0.56 2.54
N ALA A 17 5.16 -0.33 3.15
CA ALA A 17 3.75 -0.49 2.84
C ALA A 17 2.96 0.80 3.09
N ILE A 18 3.13 1.40 4.28
CA ILE A 18 2.48 2.66 4.65
C ILE A 18 2.88 3.77 3.68
N LYS A 19 4.17 3.88 3.34
CA LYS A 19 4.67 4.89 2.40
C LYS A 19 4.07 4.73 1.02
N ILE A 20 3.98 3.51 0.50
CA ILE A 20 3.41 3.24 -0.82
C ILE A 20 1.92 3.65 -0.84
N LEU A 21 1.14 3.23 0.15
CA LEU A 21 -0.30 3.50 0.23
C LEU A 21 -0.64 4.96 0.58
N THR A 22 0.28 5.71 1.18
CA THR A 22 0.07 7.13 1.51
C THR A 22 0.64 8.09 0.47
N GLN A 23 1.73 7.72 -0.20
CA GLN A 23 2.44 8.57 -1.17
C GLN A 23 2.35 8.05 -2.61
N TYR A 24 1.35 7.22 -2.95
CA TYR A 24 1.20 6.63 -4.28
C TYR A 24 1.19 7.69 -5.40
N GLU A 25 0.60 8.87 -5.19
CA GLU A 25 0.57 9.93 -6.21
C GLU A 25 2.00 10.42 -6.53
N ARG A 26 2.77 10.75 -5.50
CA ARG A 26 4.17 11.18 -5.65
C ARG A 26 5.01 10.08 -6.29
N LEU A 27 4.79 8.83 -5.91
CA LEU A 27 5.51 7.68 -6.48
C LEU A 27 5.13 7.45 -7.94
N ALA A 28 3.83 7.54 -8.29
CA ALA A 28 3.37 7.43 -9.66
C ALA A 28 3.99 8.51 -10.55
N ARG A 29 4.03 9.76 -10.09
CA ARG A 29 4.73 10.85 -10.80
C ARG A 29 6.22 10.55 -10.99
N LYS A 30 6.90 10.01 -9.97
CA LYS A 30 8.33 9.60 -10.06
C LYS A 30 8.55 8.54 -11.14
N PHE A 31 7.61 7.60 -11.28
CA PHE A 31 7.65 6.56 -12.31
C PHE A 31 7.00 6.97 -13.64
N GLN A 32 6.72 8.27 -13.83
CA GLN A 32 6.08 8.81 -15.03
C GLN A 32 4.74 8.11 -15.37
N LYS A 33 4.02 7.67 -14.33
CA LYS A 33 2.68 7.11 -14.45
C LYS A 33 1.66 8.21 -14.16
N ASN A 34 0.85 8.51 -15.16
CA ASN A 34 -0.27 9.42 -15.00
C ASN A 34 -1.45 8.66 -14.36
N ILE A 35 -1.96 9.15 -13.25
CA ILE A 35 -3.22 8.68 -12.65
C ILE A 35 -4.28 9.69 -13.07
N PRO A 36 -5.35 9.28 -13.80
CA PRO A 36 -6.44 10.18 -14.15
C PRO A 36 -7.00 10.89 -12.91
N GLU A 37 -7.44 12.14 -13.04
CA GLU A 37 -7.88 12.95 -11.89
C GLU A 37 -9.02 12.28 -11.11
N ASP A 38 -9.99 11.68 -11.81
CA ASP A 38 -11.11 10.95 -11.18
C ASP A 38 -10.61 9.77 -10.34
N ARG A 39 -9.65 9.00 -10.88
CA ARG A 39 -9.04 7.87 -10.17
C ARG A 39 -8.18 8.35 -9.01
N LEU A 40 -7.46 9.45 -9.17
CA LEU A 40 -6.68 10.05 -8.09
C LEU A 40 -7.60 10.50 -6.93
N ALA A 41 -8.74 11.11 -7.25
CA ALA A 41 -9.74 11.50 -6.26
C ALA A 41 -10.33 10.28 -5.52
N GLU A 42 -10.62 9.19 -6.23
CA GLU A 42 -11.06 7.92 -5.64
C GLU A 42 -10.01 7.33 -4.69
N LEU A 43 -8.75 7.25 -5.15
CA LEU A 43 -7.65 6.75 -4.32
C LEU A 43 -7.42 7.61 -3.08
N ASN A 44 -7.56 8.94 -3.19
CA ASN A 44 -7.45 9.83 -2.05
C ASN A 44 -8.55 9.53 -1.02
N ARG A 45 -9.80 9.31 -1.47
CA ARG A 45 -10.90 8.92 -0.58
C ARG A 45 -10.63 7.59 0.12
N LEU A 46 -10.14 6.58 -0.61
CA LEU A 46 -9.78 5.28 -0.04
C LEU A 46 -8.64 5.40 0.99
N ARG A 47 -7.61 6.20 0.68
CA ARG A 47 -6.50 6.48 1.60
C ARG A 47 -6.99 7.15 2.88
N ASP A 48 -7.81 8.19 2.74
CA ASP A 48 -8.30 9.00 3.86
C ASP A 48 -9.28 8.21 4.73
N ALA A 49 -10.02 7.27 4.15
CA ALA A 49 -10.86 6.30 4.85
C ALA A 49 -10.07 5.11 5.45
N GLY A 50 -8.77 4.98 5.17
CA GLY A 50 -7.95 3.85 5.62
C GLY A 50 -8.16 2.54 4.85
N ASN A 51 -9.02 2.54 3.82
CA ASN A 51 -9.46 1.35 3.09
C ASN A 51 -8.64 1.04 1.82
N ILE A 52 -7.67 1.88 1.47
CA ILE A 52 -6.82 1.65 0.29
C ILE A 52 -5.97 0.38 0.48
N THR A 53 -5.88 -0.43 -0.58
CA THR A 53 -5.08 -1.65 -0.65
C THR A 53 -4.05 -1.57 -1.78
N ILE A 54 -3.15 -2.56 -1.85
CA ILE A 54 -2.19 -2.67 -2.96
C ILE A 54 -2.85 -2.92 -4.31
N ASN A 55 -4.05 -3.49 -4.33
CA ASN A 55 -4.78 -3.80 -5.55
C ASN A 55 -5.42 -2.55 -6.17
N ASP A 56 -5.58 -1.48 -5.38
CA ASP A 56 -6.17 -0.22 -5.85
C ASP A 56 -5.18 0.65 -6.63
N ILE A 57 -3.89 0.54 -6.30
CA ILE A 57 -2.83 1.37 -6.87
C ILE A 57 -2.20 0.71 -8.12
N PRO A 58 -1.54 1.50 -9.00
CA PRO A 58 -0.91 0.96 -10.20
C PRO A 58 0.11 -0.15 -9.89
N ALA A 59 0.07 -1.25 -10.65
CA ALA A 59 0.92 -2.42 -10.45
C ALA A 59 2.44 -2.13 -10.40
N THR A 60 2.90 -1.06 -11.04
CA THR A 60 4.29 -0.59 -10.94
C THR A 60 4.72 -0.21 -9.52
N LEU A 61 3.78 0.23 -8.67
CA LEU A 61 4.04 0.47 -7.25
C LEU A 61 3.99 -0.83 -6.43
N GLY A 62 3.33 -1.86 -6.95
CA GLY A 62 3.20 -3.19 -6.37
C GLY A 62 4.50 -3.95 -6.20
N HIS A 63 5.49 -3.69 -7.06
CA HIS A 63 6.77 -4.43 -7.01
C HIS A 63 7.54 -4.24 -5.69
N GLU A 64 7.48 -3.04 -5.11
CA GLU A 64 8.15 -2.73 -3.84
C GLU A 64 7.25 -3.04 -2.62
N PHE A 65 6.00 -3.45 -2.85
CA PHE A 65 5.04 -3.65 -1.78
C PHE A 65 5.29 -4.99 -1.07
N PRO A 66 5.38 -5.01 0.27
CA PRO A 66 5.63 -6.26 0.98
C PRO A 66 4.45 -7.23 0.84
N GLY A 67 4.71 -8.43 0.32
CA GLY A 67 3.67 -9.43 0.06
C GLY A 67 2.91 -9.90 1.30
N VAL A 68 3.47 -9.72 2.50
CA VAL A 68 2.81 -9.95 3.80
C VAL A 68 1.52 -9.13 3.97
N PHE A 69 1.40 -7.98 3.31
CA PHE A 69 0.23 -7.10 3.39
C PHE A 69 -0.69 -7.17 2.15
N GLY A 70 -0.52 -8.17 1.28
CA GLY A 70 -1.13 -8.18 -0.06
C GLY A 70 -2.65 -8.05 -0.13
N ASN A 71 -3.36 -8.36 0.95
CA ASN A 71 -4.82 -8.23 1.06
C ASN A 71 -5.25 -7.32 2.23
N MET A 72 -4.34 -6.52 2.77
CA MET A 72 -4.62 -5.64 3.90
C MET A 72 -4.84 -4.20 3.43
N THR A 73 -5.76 -3.54 4.12
CA THR A 73 -6.02 -2.11 4.02
C THR A 73 -4.93 -1.31 4.75
N LEU A 74 -4.81 -0.02 4.43
CA LEU A 74 -3.89 0.89 5.11
C LEU A 74 -4.11 0.90 6.64
N GLU A 75 -5.38 0.86 7.09
CA GLU A 75 -5.70 0.84 8.52
C GLU A 75 -5.23 -0.46 9.20
N GLU A 76 -5.51 -1.62 8.59
CA GLU A 76 -5.06 -2.92 9.11
C GLU A 76 -3.53 -2.99 9.21
N ILE A 77 -2.83 -2.46 8.19
CA ILE A 77 -1.36 -2.38 8.19
C ILE A 77 -0.88 -1.49 9.34
N ARG A 78 -1.51 -0.32 9.55
CA ARG A 78 -1.14 0.58 10.66
C ARG A 78 -1.32 -0.09 12.01
N GLN A 79 -2.44 -0.79 12.22
CA GLN A 79 -2.71 -1.50 13.46
C GLN A 79 -1.67 -2.59 13.73
N LEU A 80 -1.38 -3.43 12.73
CA LEU A 80 -0.37 -4.49 12.82
C LEU A 80 1.03 -3.92 13.10
N CYS A 81 1.39 -2.84 12.40
CA CYS A 81 2.69 -2.20 12.52
C CYS A 81 2.85 -1.33 13.78
N SER A 82 1.78 -0.98 14.48
CA SER A 82 1.87 -0.24 15.76
C SER A 82 2.39 -1.11 16.90
N GLN A 83 2.45 -2.42 16.70
CA GLN A 83 2.94 -3.40 17.69
C GLN A 83 4.43 -3.76 17.51
N ILE A 84 5.14 -3.09 16.59
CA ILE A 84 6.48 -3.43 16.10
C ILE A 84 7.45 -2.26 16.31
#